data_AF-Q8GJK2-F1
#
_entry.id   AF-Q8GJK2-F1
#
_cell.length_a   1.000
_cell.length_b   1.000
_cell.length_c   1.000
_cell.angle_alpha   90.00
_cell.angle_beta   90.00
_cell.angle_gamma   90.00
#
_symmetry.space_group_name_H-M   'P 1'
#
loop_
_entity.id
_entity.type
_entity.pdbx_description
1 polymer ?
#
loop_
_entity_poly.entity_id
_entity_poly.type
_entity_poly.pdbx_seq_one_letter_code
_entity_poly.pdbx_strand_id
1 'polypeptide(L)'
;NEPIAAKLSFMPLEMGNGIILWLVVSGLVGSLLFGVWQRKAQFCWAEFGVLSQSASLTTAQLIGRYLLLSLLLFAGLYFLVSLIYQYFHVELRFLWPLLKPLTAERFNLFIVYWLPILVFFFVFNGLIVSVQMKQKVA
;
A
#
# COMPACT_ATOMS: atom_id res chain seq x y z
N ASN A 1 9.50 12.60 -31.19
CA ASN A 1 8.93 13.12 -29.93
C ASN A 1 8.95 12.01 -28.90
N GLU A 2 10.13 11.71 -28.35
CA GLU A 2 10.18 10.78 -27.23
C GLU A 2 9.72 11.52 -25.97
N PRO A 3 8.69 11.02 -25.30
CA PRO A 3 8.12 11.67 -24.13
C PRO A 3 9.13 11.63 -22.99
N ILE A 4 9.02 12.59 -22.07
CA ILE A 4 9.91 12.82 -20.93
C ILE A 4 10.17 11.54 -20.09
N ALA A 5 9.28 10.54 -20.17
CA ALA A 5 9.43 9.21 -19.57
C ALA A 5 10.68 8.44 -20.06
N ALA A 6 11.13 8.64 -21.31
CA ALA A 6 12.33 7.99 -21.85
C ALA A 6 13.64 8.48 -21.19
N LYS A 7 13.63 9.65 -20.53
CA LYS A 7 14.81 10.19 -19.85
C LYS A 7 15.03 9.61 -18.44
N LEU A 8 14.02 8.96 -17.86
CA LEU A 8 14.12 8.32 -16.55
C LEU A 8 14.11 6.81 -16.74
N SER A 9 15.30 6.20 -16.85
CA SER A 9 15.47 4.75 -17.05
C SER A 9 14.79 3.89 -15.99
N PHE A 10 14.54 4.45 -14.80
CA PHE A 10 13.87 3.78 -13.68
C PHE A 10 12.35 3.98 -13.63
N MET A 11 11.77 4.83 -14.48
CA MET A 11 10.34 5.17 -14.48
C MET A 11 9.68 4.97 -15.87
N PRO A 12 9.64 3.72 -16.37
CA PRO A 12 9.22 3.42 -17.75
C PRO A 12 7.71 3.52 -17.99
N LEU A 13 6.86 3.57 -16.96
CA LEU A 13 5.40 3.57 -17.10
C LEU A 13 4.84 4.99 -17.04
N GLU A 14 4.44 5.56 -18.17
CA GLU A 14 3.95 6.95 -18.25
C GLU A 14 2.74 7.23 -17.38
N MET A 15 1.68 6.41 -17.53
CA MET A 15 0.51 6.52 -16.66
C MET A 15 0.92 6.32 -15.19
N GLY A 16 1.95 5.51 -14.93
CA GLY A 16 2.36 5.10 -13.58
C GLY A 16 3.05 6.23 -12.86
N ASN A 17 3.85 6.98 -13.61
CA ASN A 17 4.49 8.19 -13.15
C ASN A 17 3.43 9.22 -12.74
N GLY A 18 2.35 9.35 -13.52
CA GLY A 18 1.21 10.22 -13.18
C GLY A 18 0.53 9.83 -11.86
N ILE A 19 0.23 8.54 -11.68
CA ILE A 19 -0.39 8.03 -10.45
C ILE A 19 0.55 8.18 -9.25
N ILE A 20 1.82 7.82 -9.36
CA ILE A 20 2.80 8.02 -8.28
C ILE A 20 2.87 9.50 -7.91
N LEU A 21 3.05 10.38 -8.89
CA LEU A 21 3.17 11.82 -8.63
C LEU A 21 1.94 12.34 -7.89
N TRP A 22 0.74 11.96 -8.36
CA TRP A 22 -0.51 12.35 -7.73
C TRP A 22 -0.60 11.84 -6.29
N LEU A 23 -0.29 10.57 -6.03
CA LEU A 23 -0.31 9.98 -4.69
C LEU A 23 0.74 10.60 -3.76
N VAL A 24 1.96 10.83 -4.25
CA VAL A 24 3.04 11.45 -3.46
C VAL A 24 2.68 12.88 -3.09
N VAL A 25 2.22 13.69 -4.05
CA VAL A 25 1.80 15.07 -3.77
C VAL A 25 0.60 15.10 -2.83
N SER A 26 -0.41 14.28 -3.08
CA SER A 26 -1.60 14.18 -2.21
C SER A 26 -1.22 13.72 -0.81
N GLY A 27 -0.28 12.78 -0.71
CA GLY A 27 0.22 12.26 0.55
C GLY A 27 0.97 13.32 1.34
N LEU A 28 1.85 14.06 0.69
CA LEU A 28 2.59 15.16 1.31
C LEU A 28 1.64 16.26 1.80
N VAL A 29 0.72 16.71 0.95
CA VAL A 29 -0.27 17.73 1.32
C VAL A 29 -1.15 17.23 2.48
N GLY A 30 -1.63 15.99 2.41
CA GLY A 30 -2.43 15.36 3.46
C GLY A 30 -1.69 15.27 4.79
N SER A 31 -0.43 14.83 4.79
CA SER A 31 0.41 14.75 5.98
C SER A 31 0.72 16.13 6.57
N LEU A 32 0.94 17.15 5.73
CA LEU A 32 1.14 18.53 6.19
C LEU A 32 -0.11 19.08 6.88
N LEU A 33 -1.27 18.93 6.25
CA LEU A 33 -2.55 19.37 6.81
C LEU A 33 -2.85 18.62 8.12
N PHE A 34 -2.61 17.31 8.16
CA PHE A 34 -2.75 16.50 9.36
C PHE A 34 -1.82 16.99 10.48
N GLY A 35 -0.56 17.29 10.17
CA GLY A 35 0.40 17.82 11.14
C GLY A 35 0.02 19.19 11.70
N VAL A 36 -0.52 20.08 10.86
CA VAL A 36 -1.05 21.39 11.32
C VAL A 36 -2.26 21.20 12.22
N TRP A 37 -3.18 20.31 11.86
CA TRP A 37 -4.35 19.99 12.67
C TRP A 37 -3.97 19.35 14.01
N GLN A 38 -3.01 18.43 14.01
CA GLN A 38 -2.52 17.74 15.19
C GLN A 38 -1.99 18.71 16.26
N ARG A 39 -1.40 19.85 15.87
CA ARG A 39 -0.93 20.85 16.85
C ARG A 39 -2.06 21.45 17.69
N LYS A 40 -3.30 21.42 17.19
CA LYS A 40 -4.47 21.99 17.87
C LYS A 40 -5.36 20.92 18.52
N ALA A 41 -5.25 19.67 18.09
CA ALA A 41 -6.08 18.56 18.55
C ALA A 41 -5.38 17.76 19.64
N GLN A 42 -6.08 17.46 20.73
CA GLN A 42 -5.65 16.46 21.71
C GLN A 42 -6.21 15.10 21.27
N PHE A 43 -5.34 14.13 20.97
CA PHE A 43 -5.78 12.78 20.61
C PHE A 43 -4.80 11.70 21.06
N CYS A 44 -5.32 10.48 21.18
CA CYS A 44 -4.54 9.31 21.53
C CYS A 44 -4.16 8.50 20.29
N TRP A 45 -2.86 8.27 20.07
CA TRP A 45 -2.37 7.46 18.94
C TRP A 45 -2.89 6.01 18.94
N ALA A 46 -3.26 5.49 20.11
CA ALA A 46 -3.89 4.17 20.20
C ALA A 46 -5.28 4.18 19.56
N GLU A 47 -6.08 5.25 19.73
CA GLU A 47 -7.40 5.38 19.09
C GLU A 47 -7.32 5.45 17.57
N PHE A 48 -6.22 5.98 17.05
CA PHE A 48 -5.89 6.05 15.63
C PHE A 48 -5.36 4.72 15.06
N GLY A 49 -5.30 3.66 15.87
CA GLY A 49 -4.85 2.33 15.43
C GLY A 49 -3.33 2.21 15.22
N VAL A 50 -2.55 3.23 15.59
CA VAL A 50 -1.09 3.23 15.46
C VAL A 50 -0.43 2.43 16.58
N LEU A 51 -1.00 2.49 17.79
CA LEU A 51 -0.52 1.76 18.96
C LEU A 51 -1.51 0.68 19.36
N SER A 52 -1.00 -0.42 19.94
CA SER A 52 -1.83 -1.46 20.52
C SER A 52 -2.69 -0.90 21.66
N GLN A 53 -4.00 -1.17 21.62
CA GLN A 53 -4.92 -0.95 22.74
C GLN A 53 -5.02 -2.18 23.66
N SER A 54 -4.41 -3.31 23.28
CA SER A 54 -4.49 -4.54 24.05
C SER A 54 -3.47 -4.55 25.19
N ALA A 55 -3.92 -4.93 26.39
CA ALA A 55 -3.04 -5.14 27.53
C ALA A 55 -2.12 -6.37 27.38
N SER A 56 -2.46 -7.31 26.49
CA SER A 56 -1.75 -8.59 26.35
C SER A 56 -0.72 -8.63 25.22
N LEU A 57 -0.82 -7.73 24.24
CA LEU A 57 0.05 -7.74 23.06
C LEU A 57 0.73 -6.39 22.89
N THR A 58 2.05 -6.42 22.74
CA THR A 58 2.81 -5.21 22.40
C THR A 58 2.54 -4.80 20.96
N THR A 59 2.68 -3.50 20.66
CA THR A 59 2.52 -2.97 19.30
C THR A 59 3.42 -3.69 18.30
N ALA A 60 4.65 -4.03 18.68
CA ALA A 60 5.59 -4.75 17.82
C ALA A 60 5.12 -6.17 17.49
N GLN A 61 4.58 -6.91 18.46
CA GLN A 61 4.01 -8.24 18.23
C GLN A 61 2.80 -8.17 17.29
N LEU A 62 1.95 -7.15 17.46
CA LEU A 62 0.78 -6.94 16.61
C LEU A 62 1.21 -6.65 15.16
N ILE A 63 2.17 -5.74 14.96
CA ILE A 63 2.76 -5.44 13.66
C ILE A 63 3.33 -6.70 13.03
N GLY A 64 4.12 -7.49 13.78
CA GLY A 64 4.70 -8.75 13.28
C GLY A 64 3.64 -9.75 12.80
N ARG A 65 2.54 -9.91 13.54
CA ARG A 65 1.42 -10.77 13.15
C ARG A 65 0.73 -10.30 11.88
N TYR A 66 0.47 -8.99 11.75
CA TYR A 66 -0.14 -8.43 10.54
C TYR A 66 0.78 -8.47 9.33
N LEU A 67 2.10 -8.27 9.51
CA LEU A 67 3.08 -8.45 8.45
C LEU A 67 3.14 -9.91 7.99
N LEU A 68 3.13 -10.87 8.92
CA LEU A 68 3.09 -12.29 8.58
C LEU A 68 1.80 -12.64 7.83
N LEU A 69 0.65 -12.15 8.30
CA LEU A 69 -0.62 -12.35 7.61
C LEU A 69 -0.62 -11.74 6.20
N SER A 70 -0.11 -10.51 6.06
CA SER A 70 0.02 -9.84 4.76
C SER A 70 0.92 -10.63 3.81
N LEU A 71 2.05 -11.16 4.30
CA LEU A 71 2.95 -12.02 3.53
C LEU A 71 2.25 -13.30 3.08
N LEU A 72 1.51 -13.97 3.98
CA LEU A 72 0.77 -15.20 3.65
C LEU A 72 -0.33 -14.94 2.61
N LEU A 73 -1.07 -13.84 2.74
CA LEU A 73 -2.11 -13.45 1.78
C LEU A 73 -1.50 -13.12 0.41
N PHE A 74 -0.39 -12.37 0.39
CA PHE A 74 0.33 -12.05 -0.84
C PHE A 74 0.88 -13.31 -1.52
N ALA A 75 1.53 -14.19 -0.75
CA ALA A 75 2.06 -15.45 -1.26
C ALA A 75 0.95 -16.36 -1.79
N GLY A 76 -0.17 -16.50 -1.07
CA GLY A 76 -1.32 -17.28 -1.49
C GLY A 76 -1.95 -16.75 -2.79
N LEU A 77 -2.07 -15.43 -2.92
CA LEU A 77 -2.59 -14.79 -4.13
C LEU A 77 -1.69 -15.05 -5.34
N TYR A 78 -0.37 -14.89 -5.19
CA TYR A 78 0.59 -15.15 -6.27
C TYR A 78 0.72 -16.63 -6.61
N PHE A 79 0.55 -17.51 -5.62
CA PHE A 79 0.48 -18.95 -5.85
C PHE A 79 -0.73 -19.29 -6.72
N LEU A 80 -1.92 -18.76 -6.40
CA LEU A 80 -3.13 -18.94 -7.21
C LEU A 80 -2.98 -18.38 -8.63
N VAL A 81 -2.43 -17.16 -8.77
CA VAL A 81 -2.13 -16.55 -10.07
C VAL A 81 -1.21 -17.45 -10.90
N SER A 82 -0.17 -17.99 -10.27
CA SER A 82 0.80 -18.86 -10.95
C SER A 82 0.18 -20.18 -11.39
N LEU A 83 -0.68 -20.78 -10.56
CA LEU A 83 -1.46 -21.97 -10.94
C LEU A 83 -2.37 -21.68 -12.14
N ILE A 84 -3.13 -20.60 -12.08
CA ILE A 84 -4.06 -20.22 -13.16
C ILE A 84 -3.29 -20.00 -14.47
N TYR A 85 -2.16 -19.30 -14.39
CA TYR A 85 -1.31 -19.08 -15.55
C TYR A 85 -0.72 -20.39 -16.11
N GLN A 86 -0.28 -21.31 -15.24
CA GLN A 86 0.32 -22.57 -15.65
C GLN A 86 -0.69 -23.54 -16.30
N TYR A 87 -1.90 -23.63 -15.77
CA TYR A 87 -2.91 -24.60 -16.23
C TYR A 87 -3.82 -24.05 -17.33
N PHE A 88 -4.18 -22.77 -17.26
CA PHE A 88 -5.16 -22.16 -18.18
C PHE A 88 -4.51 -21.22 -19.19
N HIS A 89 -3.22 -20.87 -19.02
CA HIS A 89 -2.52 -19.88 -19.84
C HIS A 89 -3.24 -18.51 -19.87
N VAL A 90 -4.01 -18.21 -18.81
CA VAL A 90 -4.74 -16.95 -18.65
C VAL A 90 -3.95 -16.00 -17.75
N GLU A 91 -3.76 -14.78 -18.22
CA GLU A 91 -3.20 -13.70 -17.40
C GLU A 91 -4.32 -12.98 -16.63
N LEU A 92 -4.31 -13.08 -15.30
CA LEU A 92 -5.17 -12.24 -14.47
C LEU A 92 -4.64 -10.80 -14.47
N ARG A 93 -5.48 -9.85 -14.86
CA ARG A 93 -5.14 -8.43 -14.92
C ARG A 93 -6.13 -7.65 -14.06
N PHE A 94 -5.82 -7.53 -12.78
CA PHE A 94 -6.58 -6.67 -11.87
C PHE A 94 -5.71 -5.49 -11.43
N LEU A 95 -6.17 -4.27 -11.74
CA LEU A 95 -5.55 -2.99 -11.39
C LEU A 95 -4.04 -2.95 -11.66
N TRP A 96 -3.66 -2.70 -12.92
CA TRP A 96 -2.27 -2.73 -13.39
C TRP A 96 -1.54 -4.05 -13.00
N PRO A 97 -0.23 -4.29 -13.17
CA PRO A 97 0.27 -5.68 -13.26
C PRO A 97 0.34 -6.44 -11.92
N LEU A 98 -0.52 -6.13 -10.94
CA LEU A 98 -0.50 -6.74 -9.60
C LEU A 98 -0.68 -8.27 -9.63
N LEU A 99 -1.55 -8.76 -10.51
CA LEU A 99 -1.90 -10.19 -10.59
C LEU A 99 -1.27 -10.90 -11.79
N LYS A 100 -0.23 -10.30 -12.40
CA LYS A 100 0.57 -11.02 -13.38
C LYS A 100 1.62 -11.87 -12.68
N PRO A 101 2.06 -12.99 -13.29
CA PRO A 101 3.21 -13.73 -12.80
C PRO A 101 4.41 -12.81 -12.53
N LEU A 102 5.01 -12.93 -11.35
CA LEU A 102 6.14 -12.13 -10.89
C LEU A 102 7.42 -12.57 -11.63
N THR A 103 7.84 -11.81 -12.63
CA THR A 103 9.17 -11.94 -13.23
C THR A 103 10.16 -11.02 -12.50
N ALA A 104 11.47 -11.30 -12.61
CA ALA A 104 12.51 -10.49 -11.97
C ALA A 104 12.44 -9.01 -12.37
N GLU A 105 12.17 -8.72 -13.63
CA GLU A 105 12.00 -7.34 -14.13
C GLU A 105 10.77 -6.66 -13.51
N ARG A 106 9.66 -7.39 -13.36
CA ARG A 106 8.42 -6.86 -12.76
C ARG A 106 8.58 -6.62 -11.26
N PHE A 107 9.39 -7.42 -10.58
CA PHE A 107 9.71 -7.22 -9.17
C PHE A 107 10.44 -5.88 -8.94
N ASN A 108 11.33 -5.47 -9.86
CA ASN A 108 11.97 -4.15 -9.75
C ASN A 108 10.95 -3.00 -9.89
N LEU A 109 9.94 -3.16 -10.75
CA LEU A 109 8.84 -2.20 -10.86
C LEU A 109 7.95 -2.18 -9.60
N PHE A 110 7.91 -3.25 -8.81
CA PHE A 110 7.20 -3.28 -7.54
C PHE A 110 7.71 -2.22 -6.57
N ILE A 111 9.03 -2.09 -6.43
CA ILE A 111 9.61 -1.13 -5.50
C ILE A 111 9.30 0.31 -5.92
N VAL A 112 9.39 0.61 -7.21
CA VAL A 112 9.21 1.98 -7.73
C VAL A 112 7.73 2.39 -7.75
N TYR A 113 6.83 1.51 -8.16
CA TYR A 113 5.42 1.84 -8.37
C TYR A 113 4.51 1.35 -7.24
N TRP A 114 4.67 0.11 -6.81
CA TRP A 114 3.76 -0.50 -5.85
C TRP A 114 4.04 -0.07 -4.42
N LEU A 115 5.30 0.10 -4.02
CA LEU A 115 5.63 0.52 -2.65
C LEU A 115 5.03 1.90 -2.32
N PRO A 116 5.16 2.96 -3.15
CA PRO A 116 4.52 4.25 -2.86
C PRO A 116 2.98 4.16 -2.78
N ILE A 117 2.37 3.38 -3.67
CA ILE A 117 0.92 3.14 -3.66
C ILE A 117 0.50 2.48 -2.35
N LEU A 118 1.20 1.41 -1.94
CA LEU A 118 0.92 0.69 -0.71
C LEU A 118 1.10 1.57 0.52
N VAL A 119 2.18 2.36 0.58
CA VAL A 119 2.42 3.29 1.69
C VAL A 119 1.31 4.34 1.79
N PHE A 120 0.92 4.94 0.65
CA PHE A 120 -0.16 5.92 0.63
C PHE A 120 -1.46 5.31 1.14
N PHE A 121 -1.91 4.18 0.59
CA PHE A 121 -3.15 3.55 1.02
C PHE A 121 -3.08 3.05 2.46
N PHE A 122 -1.95 2.49 2.89
CA PHE A 122 -1.78 2.04 4.27
C PHE A 122 -1.95 3.19 5.27
N VAL A 123 -1.35 4.36 5.00
CA VAL A 123 -1.46 5.53 5.87
C VAL A 123 -2.85 6.13 5.80
N PHE A 124 -3.34 6.49 4.61
CA PHE A 124 -4.59 7.24 4.48
C PHE A 124 -5.84 6.37 4.68
N ASN A 125 -5.92 5.20 4.07
CA ASN A 125 -7.06 4.30 4.35
C ASN A 125 -6.97 3.72 5.75
N GLY A 126 -5.77 3.48 6.29
CA GLY A 126 -5.61 3.06 7.69
C GLY A 126 -6.25 4.06 8.64
N LEU A 127 -5.97 5.35 8.46
CA LEU A 127 -6.58 6.43 9.24
C LEU A 127 -8.11 6.47 9.07
N ILE A 128 -8.62 6.36 7.84
CA ILE A 128 -10.07 6.34 7.58
C ILE A 128 -10.73 5.16 8.28
N VAL A 129 -10.18 3.95 8.14
CA VAL A 129 -10.75 2.73 8.72
C VAL A 129 -10.69 2.77 10.25
N SER A 130 -9.56 3.19 10.82
CA SER A 130 -9.35 3.19 12.27
C SER A 130 -10.05 4.33 13.00
N VAL A 131 -10.32 5.46 12.33
CA VAL A 131 -10.92 6.65 12.95
C VAL A 131 -12.35 6.89 12.48
N GLN A 132 -12.58 6.98 11.16
CA GLN A 132 -13.89 7.35 10.61
C GLN A 132 -14.85 6.16 10.53
N MET A 133 -14.36 4.99 10.12
CA MET A 133 -15.17 3.78 9.95
C MET A 133 -15.06 2.81 11.13
N LYS A 134 -14.52 3.28 12.27
CA LYS A 134 -14.38 2.46 13.47
C LYS A 134 -15.76 1.94 13.89
N GLN A 135 -15.96 0.64 13.74
CA GLN A 135 -17.18 0.00 14.23
C GLN A 135 -17.24 0.19 15.75
N LYS A 136 -18.40 0.61 16.25
CA LYS A 136 -18.65 0.61 17.69
C LYS A 136 -18.52 -0.83 18.15
N VAL A 137 -17.58 -1.08 19.05
CA VAL A 137 -17.48 -2.37 19.74
C VAL A 137 -18.75 -2.50 20.56
N ALA A 138 -19.58 -3.49 20.22
CA ALA A 138 -20.82 -3.80 20.91
C ALA A 138 -20.53 -4.35 22.32
#